data_AF-A0A975VL22-F1
#
_entry.id   AF-A0A975VL22-F1
#
_cell.length_a   1.000
_cell.length_b   1.000
_cell.length_c   1.000
_cell.angle_alpha   90.00
_cell.angle_beta   90.00
_cell.angle_gamma   90.00
#
_symmetry.space_group_name_H-M   'P 1'
#
loop_
_entity.id
_entity.type
_entity.pdbx_description
1 polymer ?
#
loop_
_entity_poly.entity_id
_entity_poly.type
_entity_poly.pdbx_seq_one_letter_code
_entity_poly.pdbx_strand_id
1 'polypeptide(L)'
;MEHGHWRAGDGAVNRHALERFLFDFDKDARLQEALRDDPEAAFQHYELKSEEKAAIAAKDVATLYEWGVHPLLIRNFCGTVGIRYVAEYAKRGLNT
;
A
#
# COMPACT_ATOMS: atom_id res chain seq x y z
N MET A 1 19.91 11.79 18.79
CA MET A 1 18.70 11.01 18.47
C MET A 1 17.87 11.89 17.55
N GLU A 2 18.21 11.87 16.28
CA GLU A 2 17.59 12.74 15.27
C GLU A 2 16.32 12.07 14.78
N HIS A 3 15.18 12.62 15.18
CA HIS A 3 13.89 12.23 14.66
C HIS A 3 13.79 12.74 13.22
N GLY A 4 13.84 11.79 12.28
CA GLY A 4 13.74 12.05 10.85
C GLY A 4 12.54 12.93 10.51
N HIS A 5 12.84 14.02 9.83
CA HIS A 5 11.91 15.01 9.29
C HIS A 5 11.07 14.37 8.19
N TRP A 6 9.82 14.01 8.49
CA TRP A 6 8.82 13.64 7.49
C TRP A 6 8.48 14.87 6.64
N ARG A 7 8.98 14.92 5.40
CA ARG A 7 8.46 15.88 4.40
C ARG A 7 7.20 15.29 3.77
N ALA A 8 6.08 15.46 4.45
CA ALA A 8 4.77 15.27 3.85
C ALA A 8 4.48 16.49 2.94
N GLY A 9 4.51 16.29 1.63
CA GLY A 9 3.75 17.15 0.72
C GLY A 9 2.25 16.87 0.92
N ASP A 10 1.46 17.93 1.02
CA ASP A 10 -0.01 17.96 1.03
C ASP A 10 -0.79 16.85 1.79
N GLY A 11 -0.80 16.98 3.12
CA GLY A 11 -1.73 16.33 4.04
C GLY A 11 -1.36 14.90 4.41
N ALA A 12 -1.61 14.51 5.65
CA ALA A 12 -1.32 13.15 6.13
C ALA A 12 -1.93 12.06 5.22
N VAL A 13 -1.24 10.91 5.13
CA VAL A 13 -1.74 9.69 4.47
C VAL A 13 -3.10 9.31 5.05
N ASN A 14 -4.07 9.04 4.18
CA ASN A 14 -5.37 8.48 4.51
C ASN A 14 -5.25 6.98 4.76
N ARG A 15 -4.65 6.62 5.90
CA ARG A 15 -4.44 5.23 6.31
C ARG A 15 -5.75 4.44 6.31
N HIS A 16 -6.87 5.06 6.69
CA HIS A 16 -8.16 4.38 6.73
C HIS A 16 -8.61 3.91 5.33
N ALA A 17 -8.58 4.79 4.33
CA ALA A 17 -8.92 4.43 2.95
C ALA A 17 -7.96 3.36 2.39
N LEU A 18 -6.67 3.46 2.71
CA LEU A 18 -5.63 2.53 2.26
C LEU A 18 -5.83 1.13 2.87
N GLU A 19 -6.03 1.05 4.18
CA GLU A 19 -6.32 -0.21 4.87
C GLU A 19 -7.64 -0.81 4.39
N ARG A 20 -8.65 0.03 4.13
CA ARG A 20 -9.92 -0.43 3.58
C ARG A 20 -9.75 -1.04 2.18
N PHE A 21 -9.00 -0.37 1.31
CA PHE A 21 -8.66 -0.90 -0.01
C PHE A 21 -7.98 -2.27 0.08
N LEU A 22 -6.93 -2.39 0.90
CA LEU A 22 -6.19 -3.65 1.03
C LEU A 22 -7.04 -4.77 1.64
N PHE A 23 -7.94 -4.44 2.57
CA PHE A 23 -8.88 -5.39 3.14
C PHE A 23 -9.87 -5.91 2.08
N ASP A 24 -10.49 -5.01 1.30
CA ASP A 24 -11.44 -5.40 0.26
C ASP A 24 -10.72 -6.19 -0.86
N PHE A 25 -9.50 -5.78 -1.23
CA PHE A 25 -8.66 -6.45 -2.22
C PHE A 25 -8.36 -7.92 -1.86
N ASP A 26 -8.16 -8.23 -0.59
CA ASP A 26 -7.96 -9.61 -0.11
C ASP A 26 -9.20 -10.50 -0.36
N LYS A 27 -10.38 -9.91 -0.52
CA LYS A 27 -11.66 -10.62 -0.60
C LYS A 27 -12.31 -10.60 -1.99
N ASP A 28 -12.00 -9.61 -2.81
CA ASP A 28 -12.69 -9.38 -4.08
C ASP A 28 -11.77 -9.66 -5.29
N ALA A 29 -12.04 -10.77 -5.98
CA ALA A 29 -11.32 -11.15 -7.20
C ALA A 29 -11.49 -10.11 -8.33
N ARG A 30 -12.62 -9.40 -8.40
CA ARG A 30 -12.82 -8.35 -9.41
C ARG A 30 -11.94 -7.14 -9.13
N LEU A 31 -11.76 -6.80 -7.86
CA LEU A 31 -10.84 -5.73 -7.46
C LEU A 31 -9.38 -6.11 -7.73
N GLN A 32 -9.04 -7.40 -7.58
CA GLN A 32 -7.72 -7.93 -7.95
C GLN A 32 -7.46 -7.85 -9.46
N GLU A 33 -8.45 -8.23 -10.27
CA GLU A 33 -8.40 -8.10 -11.73
C GLU A 33 -8.32 -6.64 -12.15
N ALA A 34 -9.14 -5.77 -11.56
CA ALA A 34 -9.11 -4.34 -11.82
C ALA A 34 -7.74 -3.74 -11.49
N LEU A 35 -7.15 -4.02 -10.33
CA LEU A 35 -5.82 -3.48 -10.00
C LEU A 35 -4.73 -3.96 -10.97
N ARG A 36 -4.87 -5.16 -11.53
CA ARG A 36 -3.93 -5.71 -12.52
C ARG A 36 -4.07 -5.02 -13.88
N ASP A 37 -5.30 -4.83 -14.34
CA ASP A 37 -5.59 -4.43 -15.73
C ASP A 37 -5.80 -2.92 -15.88
N ASP A 38 -6.42 -2.27 -14.89
CA ASP A 38 -6.68 -0.83 -14.81
C ASP A 38 -6.68 -0.34 -13.34
N PRO A 39 -5.50 0.01 -12.80
CA PRO A 39 -5.37 0.49 -11.43
C PRO A 39 -6.28 1.66 -11.08
N GLU A 40 -6.52 2.60 -12.02
CA GLU A 40 -7.34 3.78 -11.71
C GLU A 40 -8.81 3.39 -11.50
N ALA A 41 -9.32 2.45 -12.29
CA ALA A 41 -10.66 1.88 -12.07
C ALA A 41 -10.78 1.16 -10.72
N ALA A 42 -9.72 0.50 -10.25
CA ALA A 42 -9.70 -0.14 -8.93
C ALA A 42 -9.83 0.88 -7.78
N PHE A 43 -9.37 2.11 -7.97
CA PHE A 43 -9.34 3.14 -6.91
C PHE A 43 -10.58 4.04 -6.86
N GLN A 44 -11.48 3.97 -7.86
CA GLN A 44 -12.57 4.93 -8.05
C GLN A 44 -13.53 5.11 -6.85
N HIS A 45 -13.61 4.09 -5.96
CA HIS A 45 -14.50 4.10 -4.79
C HIS A 45 -13.77 4.38 -3.47
N TYR A 46 -12.48 4.71 -3.54
CA TYR A 46 -11.65 4.96 -2.36
C TYR A 46 -11.13 6.38 -2.38
N GLU A 47 -11.15 7.04 -1.21
CA GLU A 47 -10.60 8.39 -1.03
C GLU A 47 -9.06 8.35 -0.90
N LEU A 48 -8.42 7.76 -1.92
CA LEU A 48 -6.97 7.64 -2.02
C LEU A 48 -6.39 8.85 -2.76
N LYS A 49 -5.30 9.38 -2.20
CA LYS A 49 -4.47 10.41 -2.83
C LYS A 49 -3.61 9.82 -3.94
N SER A 50 -3.11 10.67 -4.82
CA SER A 50 -2.25 10.26 -5.94
C SER A 50 -1.02 9.45 -5.50
N GLU A 51 -0.39 9.83 -4.39
CA GLU A 51 0.78 9.13 -3.86
C GLU A 51 0.43 7.73 -3.34
N GLU A 52 -0.74 7.58 -2.72
CA GLU A 52 -1.23 6.30 -2.19
C GLU A 52 -1.58 5.33 -3.31
N LYS A 53 -2.29 5.82 -4.33
CA LYS A 53 -2.57 5.08 -5.56
C LYS A 53 -1.28 4.62 -6.23
N ALA A 54 -0.29 5.52 -6.32
CA ALA A 54 1.00 5.21 -6.93
C ALA A 54 1.75 4.11 -6.15
N ALA A 55 1.77 4.17 -4.81
CA ALA A 55 2.41 3.15 -3.99
C ALA A 55 1.74 1.77 -4.15
N ILE A 56 0.41 1.71 -4.20
CA ILE A 56 -0.32 0.46 -4.42
C ILE A 56 -0.07 -0.09 -5.84
N ALA A 57 -0.17 0.75 -6.86
CA ALA A 57 0.01 0.34 -8.26
C ALA A 57 1.44 -0.12 -8.55
N ALA A 58 2.44 0.58 -8.00
CA ALA A 58 3.85 0.18 -8.07
C ALA A 58 4.19 -1.01 -7.14
N LYS A 59 3.25 -1.39 -6.27
CA LYS A 59 3.41 -2.40 -5.23
C LYS A 59 4.59 -2.09 -4.29
N ASP A 60 4.80 -0.81 -3.97
CA ASP A 60 5.82 -0.35 -3.03
C ASP A 60 5.38 -0.59 -1.58
N VAL A 61 5.41 -1.85 -1.19
CA VAL A 61 4.93 -2.30 0.13
C VAL A 61 5.78 -1.80 1.28
N ALA A 62 7.04 -1.45 1.03
CA ALA A 62 7.90 -0.81 2.03
C ALA A 62 7.39 0.58 2.38
N THR A 63 7.01 1.38 1.38
CA THR A 63 6.37 2.68 1.60
C THR A 63 5.03 2.54 2.35
N LEU A 64 4.21 1.53 2.02
CA LEU A 64 2.97 1.26 2.77
C LEU A 64 3.26 0.98 4.26
N TYR A 65 4.31 0.23 4.56
CA TYR A 65 4.73 -0.04 5.93
C TYR A 65 5.24 1.22 6.64
N GLU A 66 6.05 2.05 5.98
CA GLU A 66 6.54 3.33 6.51
C GLU A 66 5.40 4.31 6.81
N TRP A 67 4.33 4.27 6.03
CA TRP A 67 3.09 5.02 6.28
C TRP A 67 2.22 4.45 7.42
N GLY A 68 2.64 3.34 8.03
CA GLY A 68 1.98 2.74 9.19
C GLY A 68 0.74 1.92 8.86
N VAL A 69 0.60 1.45 7.62
CA VAL A 69 -0.46 0.52 7.22
C VAL A 69 -0.30 -0.81 7.97
N HIS A 70 -1.40 -1.39 8.44
CA HIS A 70 -1.34 -2.62 9.24
C HIS A 70 -0.61 -3.78 8.53
N PRO A 71 0.44 -4.39 9.14
CA PRO A 71 1.30 -5.37 8.47
C PRO A 71 0.58 -6.62 7.92
N LEU A 72 -0.49 -7.08 8.58
CA LEU A 72 -1.29 -8.21 8.09
C LEU A 72 -1.95 -7.92 6.72
N LEU A 73 -2.42 -6.69 6.50
CA LEU A 73 -3.03 -6.29 5.23
C LEU A 73 -1.99 -6.25 4.12
N ILE A 74 -0.80 -5.71 4.42
CA ILE A 74 0.33 -5.72 3.48
C ILE A 74 0.73 -7.17 3.15
N ARG A 75 0.84 -8.04 4.15
CA ARG A 75 1.15 -9.46 3.95
C ARG A 75 0.14 -10.15 3.03
N ASN A 76 -1.14 -9.93 3.25
CA ASN A 76 -2.20 -10.52 2.44
C ASN A 76 -2.16 -10.02 0.99
N PHE A 77 -2.06 -8.70 0.82
CA PHE A 77 -1.85 -8.07 -0.49
C PHE A 77 -0.68 -8.71 -1.25
N CYS A 78 0.48 -8.82 -0.58
CA CYS A 78 1.68 -9.44 -1.15
C CYS A 78 1.48 -10.89 -1.57
N GLY A 79 0.72 -11.67 -0.78
CA GLY A 79 0.37 -13.05 -1.12
C GLY A 79 -0.38 -13.14 -2.45
N THR A 80 -1.34 -12.23 -2.68
CA THR A 80 -2.14 -12.19 -3.90
C THR A 80 -1.33 -11.69 -5.11
N VAL A 81 -0.50 -10.65 -4.96
CA VAL A 81 0.26 -10.07 -6.08
C VAL A 81 1.62 -10.72 -6.33
N GLY A 82 2.00 -11.74 -5.55
CA GLY A 82 3.23 -12.52 -5.73
C GLY A 82 4.50 -11.83 -5.26
N ILE A 83 4.42 -10.98 -4.23
CA ILE A 83 5.58 -10.23 -3.69
C ILE A 83 6.08 -10.86 -2.40
N ARG A 84 7.41 -10.89 -2.25
CA ARG A 84 8.06 -11.27 -0.99
C ARG A 84 8.35 -10.01 -0.16
N TYR A 85 7.38 -9.56 0.64
CA TYR A 85 7.48 -8.31 1.41
C TYR A 85 8.72 -8.19 2.30
N VAL A 86 9.18 -9.28 2.92
CA VAL A 86 10.41 -9.27 3.75
C VAL A 86 11.63 -8.86 2.93
N ALA A 87 11.71 -9.25 1.65
CA ALA A 87 12.80 -8.84 0.78
C ALA A 87 12.67 -7.36 0.39
N GLU A 88 11.46 -6.87 0.16
CA GLU A 88 11.23 -5.44 -0.14
C GLU A 88 11.55 -4.55 1.07
N TYR A 89 11.20 -4.99 2.28
CA TYR A 89 11.56 -4.34 3.53
C TYR A 89 13.08 -4.30 3.72
N ALA A 90 13.77 -5.43 3.50
CA ALA A 90 15.22 -5.50 3.60
C ALA A 90 15.93 -4.55 2.61
N LYS A 91 15.44 -4.43 1.36
CA LYS A 91 15.96 -3.46 0.38
C LYS A 91 15.83 -2.01 0.87
N ARG A 92 14.78 -1.69 1.64
CA ARG A 92 14.56 -0.37 2.24
C ARG A 92 15.30 -0.18 3.56
N GLY A 93 15.95 -1.21 4.10
CA GLY A 93 16.62 -1.17 5.41
C GLY A 93 15.66 -1.23 6.60
N LEU A 94 14.43 -1.68 6.38
CA LEU A 94 13.43 -1.85 7.44
C LEU A 94 13.70 -3.18 8.18
N ASN A 95 14.01 -3.09 9.47
CA ASN A 95 14.10 -4.25 10.33
C ASN A 95 12.68 -4.69 10.74
N THR A 96 12.31 -5.91 10.38
CA THR A 96 11.06 -6.56 10.82
C THR A 96 11.33 -7.78 11.68
#